data_AF-A0A356X4D8-F1
#
_entry.id   AF-A0A356X4D8-F1
#
_cell.length_a   1.000
_cell.length_b   1.000
_cell.length_c   1.000
_cell.angle_alpha   90.00
_cell.angle_beta   90.00
_cell.angle_gamma   90.00
#
_symmetry.space_group_name_H-M   'P 1'
#
loop_
_entity.id
_entity.type
_entity.pdbx_description
1 polymer ?
#
loop_
_entity_poly.entity_id
_entity_poly.type
_entity_poly.pdbx_seq_one_letter_code
_entity_poly.pdbx_strand_id
1 'polypeptide(L)'
;MQKRSDFYFRFPPNIHELDLATMVNLFRTRGEPKKASAGQYIACAKSGVLLREAKSWFGLHYSQKTWDNLLTKGSEGFPLTDVELNILGLVYVSEDEPPHREYVEKQSGVTEKLAYLIVNDLRSFGFFDEDESGFLRITPRGEKALHGISRRIYEKRFLPEMLNTYTHTDDPKIEQAQKEDLDQTTLF
;
A
#
# COMPACT_ATOMS: atom_id res chain seq x y z
N MET A 1 -11.19 8.27 -4.26
CA MET A 1 -10.76 8.25 -5.69
C MET A 1 -11.00 6.87 -6.33
N GLN A 2 -11.35 6.76 -7.62
CA GLN A 2 -11.65 5.46 -8.27
C GLN A 2 -10.38 4.77 -8.83
N LYS A 3 -10.18 3.49 -8.50
CA LYS A 3 -9.12 2.63 -9.07
C LYS A 3 -9.35 2.43 -10.57
N ARG A 4 -8.29 2.51 -11.38
CA ARG A 4 -8.37 2.37 -12.85
C ARG A 4 -7.81 1.05 -13.36
N SER A 5 -7.08 0.34 -12.52
CA SER A 5 -6.35 -0.86 -12.89
C SER A 5 -6.42 -1.90 -11.78
N ASP A 6 -6.73 -3.15 -12.16
CA ASP A 6 -6.59 -4.33 -11.31
C ASP A 6 -5.23 -5.04 -11.55
N PHE A 7 -4.30 -4.38 -12.25
CA PHE A 7 -3.03 -4.95 -12.68
C PHE A 7 -1.92 -4.68 -11.65
N TYR A 8 -2.03 -5.27 -10.46
CA TYR A 8 -1.05 -5.20 -9.38
C TYR A 8 -1.14 -6.43 -8.47
N PHE A 9 -0.19 -6.62 -7.56
CA PHE A 9 -0.22 -7.72 -6.60
C PHE A 9 -1.31 -7.50 -5.55
N ARG A 10 -1.98 -8.58 -5.12
CA ARG A 10 -3.05 -8.54 -4.10
C ARG A 10 -2.83 -9.63 -3.08
N PHE A 11 -3.14 -9.34 -1.83
CA PHE A 11 -3.27 -10.39 -0.81
C PHE A 11 -4.53 -11.23 -1.06
N PRO A 12 -4.51 -12.54 -0.72
CA PRO A 12 -5.71 -13.36 -0.75
C PRO A 12 -6.80 -12.82 0.19
N PRO A 13 -8.09 -12.89 -0.19
CA PRO A 13 -9.18 -12.41 0.67
C PRO A 13 -9.22 -13.05 2.06
N ASN A 14 -8.81 -14.31 2.17
CA ASN A 14 -8.78 -15.08 3.40
C ASN A 14 -7.44 -14.99 4.16
N ILE A 15 -6.60 -13.99 3.87
CA ILE A 15 -5.29 -13.85 4.55
C ILE A 15 -5.40 -13.74 6.08
N HIS A 16 -6.54 -13.25 6.57
CA HIS A 16 -6.85 -13.14 8.00
C HIS A 16 -7.03 -14.50 8.70
N GLU A 17 -7.32 -15.57 7.96
CA GLU A 17 -7.49 -16.93 8.48
C GLU A 17 -6.14 -17.64 8.66
N LEU A 18 -5.07 -17.12 8.05
CA LEU A 18 -3.75 -17.73 8.11
C LEU A 18 -3.10 -17.51 9.49
N ASP A 19 -2.38 -18.52 9.97
CA ASP A 19 -1.54 -18.36 11.16
C ASP A 19 -0.28 -17.55 10.85
N LEU A 20 0.37 -17.04 11.91
CA LEU A 20 1.55 -16.19 11.76
C LEU A 20 2.73 -16.91 11.08
N ALA A 21 2.95 -18.19 11.39
CA ALA A 21 4.08 -18.94 10.83
C ALA A 21 3.89 -19.13 9.32
N THR A 22 2.66 -19.45 8.89
CA THR A 22 2.29 -19.54 7.48
C THR A 22 2.47 -18.19 6.77
N MET A 23 1.99 -17.08 7.35
CA MET A 23 2.17 -15.75 6.77
C MET A 23 3.65 -15.37 6.63
N VAL A 24 4.46 -15.58 7.66
CA VAL A 24 5.91 -15.32 7.64
C VAL A 24 6.59 -16.13 6.54
N ASN A 25 6.25 -17.41 6.41
CA ASN A 25 6.84 -18.27 5.40
C ASN A 25 6.46 -17.82 3.97
N LEU A 26 5.20 -17.44 3.75
CA LEU A 26 4.73 -16.92 2.47
C LEU A 26 5.36 -15.58 2.11
N PHE A 27 5.63 -14.71 3.09
CA PHE A 27 6.40 -13.48 2.87
C PHE A 27 7.83 -13.79 2.44
N ARG A 28 8.53 -14.68 3.16
CA ARG A 28 9.95 -15.00 2.88
C ARG A 28 10.14 -15.64 1.51
N THR A 29 9.23 -16.55 1.15
CA THR A 29 9.29 -17.30 -0.12
C THR A 29 8.67 -16.53 -1.31
N ARG A 30 8.32 -15.25 -1.13
CA ARG A 30 7.77 -14.42 -2.21
C ARG A 30 8.75 -14.37 -3.38
N GLY A 31 8.23 -14.56 -4.59
CA GLY A 31 9.05 -14.51 -5.80
C GLY A 31 10.07 -15.64 -5.93
N GLU A 32 10.05 -16.65 -5.06
CA GLU A 32 10.85 -17.86 -5.27
C GLU A 32 10.29 -18.67 -6.46
N PRO A 33 11.17 -19.23 -7.30
CA PRO A 33 10.76 -20.12 -8.37
C PRO A 33 10.29 -21.47 -7.80
N LYS A 34 9.09 -21.89 -8.19
CA LYS A 34 8.48 -23.16 -7.85
C LYS A 34 8.32 -23.99 -9.11
N LYS A 35 8.89 -25.20 -9.11
CA LYS A 35 8.74 -26.17 -10.19
C LYS A 35 7.59 -27.12 -9.89
N ALA A 36 6.77 -27.39 -10.89
CA ALA A 36 5.72 -28.39 -10.81
C ALA A 36 6.34 -29.79 -10.76
N SER A 37 5.77 -30.68 -9.94
CA SER A 37 6.15 -32.10 -9.92
C SER A 37 5.94 -32.75 -11.29
N ALA A 38 6.62 -33.86 -11.54
CA ALA A 38 6.42 -34.64 -12.75
C ALA A 38 4.93 -35.00 -12.93
N GLY A 39 4.42 -34.82 -14.16
CA GLY A 39 2.99 -35.03 -14.46
C GLY A 39 2.03 -33.92 -14.01
N GLN A 40 2.50 -32.94 -13.24
CA GLN A 40 1.69 -31.81 -12.78
C GLN A 40 2.04 -30.51 -13.50
N TYR A 41 1.10 -29.56 -13.47
CA TYR A 41 1.25 -28.20 -13.96
C TYR A 41 0.73 -27.22 -12.93
N ILE A 42 1.33 -26.03 -12.89
CA ILE A 42 0.88 -24.91 -12.07
C ILE A 42 0.12 -23.95 -12.99
N ALA A 43 -1.13 -23.62 -12.67
CA ALA A 43 -1.87 -22.61 -13.40
C ALA A 43 -1.43 -21.20 -12.98
N CYS A 44 -1.16 -20.33 -13.95
CA CYS A 44 -0.91 -18.93 -13.68
C CYS A 44 -2.19 -18.23 -13.22
N ALA A 45 -2.18 -17.64 -12.03
CA ALA A 45 -3.33 -16.98 -11.40
C ALA A 45 -3.96 -15.87 -12.26
N LYS A 46 -3.19 -15.26 -13.16
CA LYS A 46 -3.67 -14.18 -14.03
C LYS A 46 -3.99 -14.61 -15.46
N SER A 47 -3.16 -15.45 -16.06
CA SER A 47 -3.29 -15.80 -17.49
C SER A 47 -3.98 -17.14 -17.71
N GLY A 48 -4.12 -17.98 -16.67
CA GLY A 48 -4.63 -19.35 -16.78
C GLY A 48 -3.67 -20.33 -17.46
N VAL A 49 -2.54 -19.86 -18.00
CA VAL A 49 -1.56 -20.70 -18.69
C VAL A 49 -0.95 -21.71 -17.71
N LEU A 50 -0.82 -22.95 -18.18
CA LEU A 50 -0.17 -24.04 -17.44
C LEU A 50 1.36 -23.90 -17.52
N LEU A 51 2.00 -23.95 -16.36
CA LEU A 51 3.42 -23.69 -16.19
C LEU A 51 4.11 -24.90 -15.57
N ARG A 52 5.34 -25.16 -16.05
CA ARG A 52 6.29 -26.07 -15.38
C ARG A 52 7.06 -25.37 -14.26
N GLU A 53 7.23 -24.06 -14.36
CA GLU A 53 7.92 -23.23 -13.37
C GLU A 53 7.17 -21.91 -13.21
N ALA A 54 6.96 -21.49 -11.97
CA ALA A 54 6.19 -20.29 -11.63
C ALA A 54 6.79 -19.58 -10.42
N LYS A 55 6.57 -18.27 -10.32
CA LYS A 55 6.88 -17.45 -9.14
C LYS A 55 5.72 -17.51 -8.15
N SER A 56 6.02 -17.64 -6.87
CA SER A 56 5.00 -17.71 -5.79
C SER A 56 4.70 -16.35 -5.16
N TRP A 57 3.43 -16.08 -4.89
CA TRP A 57 2.97 -14.95 -4.08
C TRP A 57 1.74 -15.36 -3.28
N PHE A 58 1.88 -15.54 -1.97
CA PHE A 58 0.78 -15.93 -1.06
C PHE A 58 -0.09 -17.08 -1.57
N GLY A 59 0.55 -18.16 -2.03
CA GLY A 59 -0.13 -19.33 -2.57
C GLY A 59 -0.62 -19.19 -4.01
N LEU A 60 -0.60 -17.98 -4.58
CA LEU A 60 -0.84 -17.73 -6.00
C LEU A 60 0.46 -17.91 -6.79
N HIS A 61 0.30 -18.29 -8.06
CA HIS A 61 1.42 -18.61 -8.94
C HIS A 61 1.38 -17.79 -10.23
N TYR A 62 2.54 -17.28 -10.64
CA TYR A 62 2.67 -16.40 -11.78
C TYR A 62 3.77 -16.88 -12.72
N SER A 63 3.56 -16.72 -14.03
CA SER A 63 4.68 -16.85 -14.97
C SER A 63 5.70 -15.74 -14.73
N GLN A 64 6.97 -15.96 -15.07
CA GLN A 64 8.01 -14.92 -14.97
C GLN A 64 7.58 -13.62 -15.68
N LYS A 65 7.09 -13.73 -16.92
CA LYS A 65 6.58 -12.59 -17.70
C LYS A 65 5.45 -11.85 -16.98
N THR A 66 4.53 -12.60 -16.37
CA THR A 66 3.42 -11.99 -15.62
C THR A 66 3.92 -11.27 -14.37
N TRP A 67 4.82 -11.92 -13.63
CA TRP A 67 5.43 -11.35 -12.42
C TRP A 67 6.11 -10.03 -12.73
N ASP A 68 6.98 -10.00 -13.74
CA ASP A 68 7.74 -8.83 -14.13
C ASP A 68 6.84 -7.68 -14.58
N ASN A 69 5.75 -8.00 -15.29
CA ASN A 69 4.77 -7.00 -15.68
C ASN A 69 4.03 -6.40 -14.48
N LEU A 70 3.77 -7.18 -13.43
CA LEU A 70 3.08 -6.74 -12.21
C LEU A 70 3.98 -5.93 -11.28
N LEU A 71 5.31 -6.12 -11.33
CA LEU A 71 6.26 -5.38 -10.50
C LEU A 71 6.15 -3.88 -10.72
N THR A 72 6.07 -3.15 -9.62
CA THR A 72 5.95 -1.70 -9.65
C THR A 72 7.29 -1.05 -9.98
N LYS A 73 7.27 -0.04 -10.86
CA LYS A 73 8.48 0.74 -11.14
C LYS A 73 8.90 1.48 -9.87
N GLY A 74 10.18 1.40 -9.52
CA GLY A 74 10.72 2.01 -8.29
C GLY A 74 10.46 1.19 -7.02
N SER A 75 9.87 -0.01 -7.11
CA SER A 75 9.73 -0.93 -5.97
C SER A 75 10.89 -1.91 -5.83
N GLU A 76 11.90 -1.84 -6.70
CA GLU A 76 13.15 -2.61 -6.54
C GLU A 76 12.93 -4.13 -6.51
N GLY A 77 11.94 -4.58 -7.28
CA GLY A 77 11.54 -5.99 -7.32
C GLY A 77 10.61 -6.40 -6.19
N PHE A 78 10.30 -5.51 -5.25
CA PHE A 78 9.33 -5.78 -4.19
C PHE A 78 7.89 -5.74 -4.74
N PRO A 79 7.07 -6.79 -4.52
CA PRO A 79 5.66 -6.79 -4.90
C PRO A 79 4.85 -5.84 -4.01
N LEU A 80 4.49 -4.66 -4.54
CA LEU A 80 3.63 -3.71 -3.83
C LEU A 80 2.15 -4.00 -4.10
N THR A 81 1.35 -4.00 -3.04
CA THR A 81 -0.11 -4.07 -3.07
C THR A 81 -0.73 -2.72 -2.70
N ASP A 82 -2.06 -2.67 -2.58
CA ASP A 82 -2.77 -1.51 -2.05
C ASP A 82 -2.55 -1.28 -0.56
N VAL A 83 -2.19 -2.31 0.21
CA VAL A 83 -1.84 -2.16 1.63
C VAL A 83 -0.52 -1.40 1.78
N GLU A 84 0.50 -1.75 0.99
CA GLU A 84 1.77 -1.01 0.99
C GLU A 84 1.59 0.42 0.48
N LEU A 85 0.71 0.64 -0.52
CA LEU A 85 0.35 2.01 -0.94
C LEU A 85 -0.20 2.80 0.25
N ASN A 86 -1.12 2.23 1.01
CA ASN A 86 -1.75 2.89 2.15
C ASN A 86 -0.71 3.20 3.24
N ILE A 87 0.13 2.24 3.60
CA ILE A 87 1.18 2.40 4.62
C ILE A 87 2.22 3.45 4.18
N LEU A 88 2.75 3.36 2.95
CA LEU A 88 3.70 4.33 2.41
C LEU A 88 3.10 5.74 2.35
N GLY A 89 1.84 5.85 1.90
CA GLY A 89 1.18 7.12 1.78
C GLY A 89 0.85 7.75 3.13
N LEU A 90 0.49 6.97 4.15
CA LEU A 90 0.30 7.46 5.53
C LEU A 90 1.56 8.10 6.09
N VAL A 91 2.72 7.46 5.90
CA VAL A 91 4.00 8.03 6.34
C VAL A 91 4.37 9.25 5.52
N TYR A 92 4.07 9.26 4.21
CA TYR A 92 4.36 10.38 3.31
C TYR A 92 3.55 11.65 3.63
N VAL A 93 2.25 11.53 3.95
CA VAL A 93 1.42 12.72 4.23
C VAL A 93 1.71 13.33 5.61
N SER A 94 2.36 12.58 6.49
CA SER A 94 2.72 12.99 7.85
C SER A 94 4.21 13.31 7.96
N GLU A 95 4.83 13.87 6.91
CA GLU A 95 6.26 14.19 6.90
C GLU A 95 6.65 15.25 7.94
N ASP A 96 5.77 16.24 8.17
CA ASP A 96 5.96 17.32 9.15
C ASP A 96 5.92 16.79 10.60
N GLU A 97 5.02 15.85 10.89
CA GLU A 97 4.89 15.16 12.17
C GLU A 97 4.88 13.63 11.93
N PRO A 98 6.07 13.00 11.89
CA PRO A 98 6.21 11.58 11.58
C PRO A 98 5.30 10.71 12.44
N PRO A 99 4.55 9.76 11.86
CA PRO A 99 3.64 8.93 12.63
C PRO A 99 4.41 7.85 13.39
N HIS A 100 3.95 7.55 14.60
CA HIS A 100 4.44 6.38 15.33
C HIS A 100 4.03 5.10 14.60
N ARG A 101 4.92 4.10 14.57
CA ARG A 101 4.70 2.81 13.92
C ARG A 101 3.37 2.16 14.26
N GLU A 102 3.01 2.15 15.55
CA GLU A 102 1.76 1.54 16.02
C GLU A 102 0.52 2.17 15.38
N TYR A 103 0.54 3.48 15.14
CA TYR A 103 -0.54 4.17 14.44
C TYR A 103 -0.64 3.70 12.99
N VAL A 104 0.49 3.63 12.29
CA VAL A 104 0.55 3.18 10.89
C VAL A 104 0.06 1.74 10.74
N GLU A 105 0.46 0.85 11.66
CA GLU A 105 0.03 -0.55 11.65
C GLU A 105 -1.49 -0.67 11.85
N LYS A 106 -2.06 0.09 12.79
CA LYS A 106 -3.51 0.14 13.04
C LYS A 106 -4.31 0.68 11.85
N GLN A 107 -3.77 1.66 11.14
CA GLN A 107 -4.41 2.31 9.99
C GLN A 107 -4.15 1.61 8.64
N SER A 108 -3.40 0.51 8.65
CA SER A 108 -3.02 -0.23 7.43
C SER A 108 -4.20 -0.88 6.70
N GLY A 109 -5.30 -1.18 7.40
CA GLY A 109 -6.48 -1.86 6.85
C GLY A 109 -6.35 -3.39 6.79
N VAL A 110 -5.36 -3.97 7.46
CA VAL A 110 -5.16 -5.42 7.57
C VAL A 110 -5.00 -5.85 9.04
N THR A 111 -4.88 -7.16 9.28
CA THR A 111 -4.64 -7.68 10.64
C THR A 111 -3.30 -7.15 11.18
N GLU A 112 -3.21 -6.93 12.50
CA GLU A 112 -2.00 -6.41 13.16
C GLU A 112 -0.75 -7.24 12.82
N LYS A 113 -0.90 -8.57 12.77
CA LYS A 113 0.15 -9.50 12.37
C LYS A 113 0.68 -9.22 10.97
N LEU A 114 -0.22 -8.99 10.01
CA LEU A 114 0.15 -8.70 8.62
C LEU A 114 0.76 -7.30 8.50
N ALA A 115 0.17 -6.31 9.18
CA ALA A 115 0.68 -4.94 9.23
C ALA A 115 2.13 -4.91 9.72
N TYR A 116 2.41 -5.62 10.83
CA TYR A 116 3.75 -5.73 11.39
C TYR A 116 4.77 -6.31 10.40
N LEU A 117 4.40 -7.38 9.68
CA LEU A 117 5.28 -7.98 8.66
C LEU A 117 5.53 -7.02 7.50
N ILE A 118 4.51 -6.32 7.03
CA ILE A 118 4.64 -5.36 5.93
C ILE A 118 5.55 -4.19 6.34
N VAL A 119 5.31 -3.57 7.50
CA VAL A 119 6.13 -2.43 7.97
C VAL A 119 7.60 -2.85 8.12
N ASN A 120 7.87 -4.05 8.68
CA ASN A 120 9.23 -4.57 8.79
C ASN A 120 9.91 -4.79 7.43
N ASP A 121 9.19 -5.32 6.44
CA ASP A 121 9.74 -5.51 5.10
C ASP A 121 10.00 -4.15 4.44
N LEU A 122 9.05 -3.22 4.48
CA LEU A 122 9.22 -1.88 3.90
C LEU A 122 10.43 -1.14 4.51
N ARG A 123 10.66 -1.29 5.83
CA ARG A 123 11.87 -0.81 6.50
C ARG A 123 13.13 -1.53 6.00
N SER A 124 13.10 -2.86 5.90
CA SER A 124 14.25 -3.67 5.45
C SER A 124 14.65 -3.37 4.00
N PHE A 125 13.69 -2.97 3.15
CA PHE A 125 13.94 -2.48 1.80
C PHE A 125 14.38 -1.01 1.74
N GLY A 126 14.46 -0.33 2.88
CA GLY A 126 14.86 1.07 2.98
C GLY A 126 13.83 2.03 2.39
N PHE A 127 12.54 1.69 2.43
CA PHE A 127 11.46 2.63 2.10
C PHE A 127 11.07 3.52 3.27
N PHE A 128 11.36 3.06 4.49
CA PHE A 128 11.24 3.84 5.72
C PHE A 128 12.54 3.86 6.49
N ASP A 129 12.76 4.96 7.19
CA ASP A 129 13.64 5.03 8.34
C ASP A 129 12.78 5.02 9.62
N GLU A 130 13.15 4.19 10.59
CA GLU A 130 12.50 4.10 11.90
C GLU A 130 13.50 4.58 12.95
N ASP A 131 13.14 5.59 13.73
CA ASP A 131 14.00 6.07 14.82
C ASP A 131 13.92 5.18 16.07
N GLU A 132 14.77 5.47 17.06
CA GLU A 132 14.81 4.70 18.32
C GLU A 132 13.50 4.77 19.12
N SER A 133 12.65 5.77 18.85
CA SER A 133 11.37 5.97 19.51
C SER A 133 10.20 5.37 18.70
N GLY A 134 10.46 4.72 17.56
CA GLY A 134 9.44 4.05 16.75
C GLY A 134 8.69 4.98 15.78
N PHE A 135 9.19 6.20 15.52
CA PHE A 135 8.61 7.07 14.51
C PHE A 135 9.15 6.76 13.12
N LEU A 136 8.26 6.75 12.13
CA LEU A 136 8.58 6.37 10.75
C LEU A 136 8.70 7.61 9.86
N ARG A 137 9.80 7.71 9.11
CA ARG A 137 9.98 8.70 8.05
C ARG A 137 10.11 8.00 6.70
N ILE A 138 9.48 8.56 5.67
CA ILE A 138 9.62 8.02 4.31
C ILE A 138 10.97 8.40 3.73
N THR A 139 11.62 7.46 3.06
CA THR A 139 12.87 7.75 2.35
C THR A 139 12.56 8.21 0.92
N PRO A 140 13.51 8.87 0.21
CA PRO A 140 13.36 9.16 -1.22
C PRO A 140 13.12 7.91 -2.07
N ARG A 141 13.55 6.73 -1.59
CA ARG A 141 13.28 5.44 -2.23
C ARG A 141 11.83 5.02 -2.00
N GLY A 142 11.33 5.16 -0.78
CA GLY A 142 9.93 4.92 -0.44
C GLY A 142 8.97 5.82 -1.21
N GLU A 143 9.31 7.10 -1.38
CA GLU A 143 8.51 8.04 -2.17
C GLU A 143 8.43 7.63 -3.66
N LYS A 144 9.55 7.22 -4.25
CA LYS A 144 9.57 6.67 -5.63
C LYS A 144 8.68 5.43 -5.75
N ALA A 145 8.75 4.53 -4.77
CA ALA A 145 7.92 3.33 -4.71
C ALA A 145 6.42 3.69 -4.60
N LEU A 146 6.06 4.62 -3.72
CA LEU A 146 4.71 5.14 -3.51
C LEU A 146 4.11 5.72 -4.80
N HIS A 147 4.85 6.59 -5.47
CA HIS A 147 4.43 7.13 -6.76
C HIS A 147 4.34 6.06 -7.85
N GLY A 148 5.22 5.06 -7.81
CA GLY A 148 5.17 3.91 -8.71
C GLY A 148 3.87 3.13 -8.58
N ILE A 149 3.49 2.75 -7.34
CA ILE A 149 2.28 1.94 -7.11
C ILE A 149 1.01 2.76 -7.36
N SER A 150 1.04 4.05 -7.03
CA SER A 150 -0.05 4.98 -7.34
C SER A 150 -0.30 5.06 -8.85
N ARG A 151 0.75 5.19 -9.67
CA ARG A 151 0.61 5.20 -11.14
C ARG A 151 0.08 3.87 -11.66
N ARG A 152 0.45 2.75 -11.04
CA ARG A 152 -0.02 1.42 -11.45
C ARG A 152 -1.50 1.19 -11.17
N ILE A 153 -2.00 1.66 -10.02
CA ILE A 153 -3.40 1.45 -9.60
C ILE A 153 -4.32 2.53 -10.20
N TYR A 154 -3.84 3.77 -10.25
CA TYR A 154 -4.65 4.96 -10.51
C TYR A 154 -4.24 5.77 -11.75
N GLU A 155 -3.15 5.41 -12.43
CA GLU A 155 -2.57 6.16 -13.56
C GLU A 155 -2.13 7.59 -13.21
N LYS A 156 -1.99 7.91 -11.92
CA LYS A 156 -1.61 9.22 -11.40
C LYS A 156 -0.48 9.11 -10.39
N ARG A 157 0.23 10.21 -10.14
CA ARG A 157 1.11 10.32 -8.96
C ARG A 157 0.25 10.23 -7.69
N PHE A 158 0.90 9.89 -6.59
CA PHE A 158 0.22 9.79 -5.30
C PHE A 158 -0.49 11.10 -4.95
N LEU A 159 -1.70 10.98 -4.42
CA LEU A 159 -2.48 12.05 -3.83
C LEU A 159 -3.04 11.52 -2.50
N PRO A 160 -3.16 12.35 -1.45
CA PRO A 160 -3.70 11.91 -0.15
C PRO A 160 -5.08 11.23 -0.25
N GLU A 161 -5.92 11.66 -1.19
CA GLU A 161 -7.25 11.07 -1.50
C GLU A 161 -7.22 9.60 -1.96
N MET A 162 -6.03 9.05 -2.21
CA MET A 162 -5.83 7.64 -2.55
C MET A 162 -5.72 6.74 -1.32
N LEU A 163 -5.55 7.30 -0.12
CA LEU A 163 -5.49 6.56 1.14
C LEU A 163 -6.86 6.05 1.54
N ASN A 164 -6.89 4.87 2.17
CA ASN A 164 -8.13 4.27 2.66
C ASN A 164 -8.72 5.04 3.85
N THR A 165 -7.86 5.75 4.58
CA THR A 165 -8.19 6.53 5.78
C THR A 165 -8.46 8.00 5.49
N TYR A 166 -8.41 8.42 4.21
CA TYR A 166 -8.63 9.81 3.86
C TYR A 166 -10.09 10.20 4.11
N THR A 167 -10.31 11.00 5.14
CA THR A 167 -11.55 11.76 5.33
C THR A 167 -11.31 13.18 4.80
N HIS A 168 -12.19 13.68 3.94
CA HIS A 168 -12.23 15.11 3.64
C HIS A 168 -12.53 15.85 4.95
N THR A 169 -11.49 16.36 5.60
CA THR A 169 -11.65 17.48 6.52
C THR A 169 -11.92 18.68 5.64
N ASP A 170 -13.19 18.95 5.36
CA ASP A 170 -13.61 20.32 5.10
C ASP A 170 -13.28 21.07 6.39
N ASP A 171 -12.09 21.68 6.46
CA ASP A 171 -11.86 22.73 7.44
C ASP A 171 -13.03 23.71 7.26
N PRO A 172 -13.87 23.96 8.29
CA PRO A 172 -14.83 25.02 8.18
C PRO A 172 -14.00 26.28 8.00
N LYS A 173 -13.93 26.78 6.76
CA LYS A 173 -13.58 28.17 6.51
C LYS A 173 -14.56 28.94 7.35
N ILE A 174 -14.08 29.49 8.46
CA ILE A 174 -14.78 30.51 9.21
C ILE A 174 -14.90 31.65 8.20
N GLU A 175 -16.01 31.68 7.47
CA GLU A 175 -16.43 32.85 6.75
C GLU A 175 -16.53 33.94 7.81
N GLN A 176 -15.51 34.79 7.87
CA GLN A 176 -15.63 36.06 8.54
C GLN A 176 -16.81 36.74 7.87
N ALA A 177 -17.97 36.69 8.53
CA ALA A 177 -19.13 37.45 8.16
C ALA A 177 -18.67 38.90 8.02
N GLN A 178 -18.55 39.36 6.77
CA GLN A 178 -18.44 40.78 6.48
C GLN A 178 -19.72 41.37 7.05
N LYS A 179 -19.58 42.12 8.16
CA LYS A 179 -20.64 43.01 8.62
C LYS A 179 -20.82 44.02 7.50
N GLU A 180 -21.83 43.79 6.66
CA GLU A 180 -22.44 44.87 5.88
C GLU A 180 -23.10 45.80 6.88
N ASP A 181 -22.51 46.99 7.04
CA ASP A 181 -23.17 48.15 7.62
C ASP A 181 -24.40 48.48 6.76
N LEU A 182 -25.57 48.05 7.22
CA LEU A 182 -26.86 48.43 6.67
C LEU A 182 -27.71 49.08 7.76
N ASP A 183 -27.69 50.41 7.74
CA ASP A 183 -28.76 51.34 8.10
C ASP A 183 -29.63 50.99 9.31
N GLN A 184 -29.20 51.45 10.50
CA GLN A 184 -30.14 51.76 11.56
C GLN A 184 -30.89 53.06 11.22
N THR A 185 -32.04 52.91 10.57
CA THR A 185 -33.12 53.89 10.62
C THR A 185 -33.55 54.12 12.05
N THR A 186 -33.50 55.39 12.44
CA THR A 186 -34.09 56.02 13.61
C THR A 186 -35.54 55.61 13.86
N LEU A 187 -35.87 55.35 15.12
CA LEU A 187 -37.18 55.64 15.72
C LEU A 187 -37.03 55.65 17.26
N PHE A 188 -37.38 56.81 17.81
CA PHE A 188 -37.38 57.26 19.21
C PHE A 188 -36.09 57.88 19.76
#